data_AF-A0A1E5W314-F1
#
_entry.id   AF-A0A1E5W314-F1
#
_cell.length_a   1.000
_cell.length_b   1.000
_cell.length_c   1.000
_cell.angle_alpha   90.00
_cell.angle_beta   90.00
_cell.angle_gamma   90.00
#
_symmetry.space_group_name_H-M   'P 1'
#
loop_
_entity.id
_entity.type
_entity.pdbx_description
1 polymer ?
#
loop_
_entity_poly.entity_id
_entity_poly.type
_entity_poly.pdbx_seq_one_letter_code
_entity_poly.pdbx_strand_id
1 'polypeptide(L)'
;MRRPSSASAPSPPWKPPSPTTTASPGRGSGRPPRPGTLRGMFRRDRRSQPYTVRAIALCVGGSHALVYQPCAPWEPSTGATGKIEFYRNKMQELHAFLGDARVTVACLGADEAAKKLARSWGRHVARPTDLKRLVERAYGKDVEVDVEVDGRMERRRVNMRKGLGLEGMALLMLGQEMQLEKTPARAAQADWGRMVERDELMYATRDAYLCFEIAVRCLHKLGASVT
;
A
#
# COMPACT_ATOMS: atom_id res chain seq x y z
N MET A 1 -56.31 8.83 -3.09
CA MET A 1 -55.24 8.21 -2.25
C MET A 1 -54.67 7.01 -3.00
N ARG A 2 -53.42 7.11 -3.49
CA ARG A 2 -52.68 6.02 -4.13
C ARG A 2 -51.33 5.88 -3.42
N ARG A 3 -51.01 4.66 -2.95
CA ARG A 3 -49.71 4.33 -2.35
C ARG A 3 -48.60 4.40 -3.41
N PRO A 4 -47.39 4.87 -3.10
CA PRO A 4 -46.25 4.70 -3.97
C PRO A 4 -45.69 3.27 -3.87
N SER A 5 -45.41 2.73 -5.03
CA SER A 5 -44.80 1.42 -5.29
C SER A 5 -43.35 1.41 -4.78
N SER A 6 -43.00 0.39 -3.99
CA SER A 6 -41.63 0.12 -3.55
C SER A 6 -40.76 -0.33 -4.73
N ALA A 7 -39.80 0.50 -5.14
CA ALA A 7 -38.74 0.08 -6.05
C ALA A 7 -37.66 -0.68 -5.27
N SER A 8 -37.48 -1.95 -5.61
CA SER A 8 -36.46 -2.84 -5.07
C SER A 8 -35.06 -2.41 -5.49
N ALA A 9 -34.13 -2.25 -4.53
CA ALA A 9 -32.73 -1.99 -4.80
C ALA A 9 -32.05 -3.18 -5.51
N PRO A 10 -31.07 -2.95 -6.41
CA PRO A 10 -30.34 -4.03 -7.08
C PRO A 10 -29.38 -4.75 -6.11
N SER A 11 -29.43 -6.08 -6.11
CA SER A 11 -28.55 -6.94 -5.32
C SER A 11 -27.09 -6.88 -5.78
N PRO A 12 -26.10 -6.93 -4.88
CA PRO A 12 -24.68 -6.97 -5.23
C PRO A 12 -24.26 -8.33 -5.84
N PRO A 13 -23.23 -8.35 -6.71
CA PRO A 13 -22.95 -9.47 -7.62
C PRO A 13 -21.99 -10.50 -7.01
N TRP A 14 -22.32 -11.12 -5.87
CA TRP A 14 -21.47 -12.18 -5.32
C TRP A 14 -22.32 -13.22 -4.57
N LYS A 15 -22.45 -14.43 -5.14
CA LYS A 15 -22.96 -15.62 -4.44
C LYS A 15 -21.77 -16.46 -3.96
N PRO A 16 -21.78 -16.98 -2.72
CA PRO A 16 -20.76 -17.94 -2.29
C PRO A 16 -20.96 -19.30 -2.98
N PRO A 17 -19.88 -20.03 -3.33
CA PRO A 17 -20.00 -21.37 -3.92
C PRO A 17 -20.44 -22.39 -2.86
N SER A 18 -21.37 -23.26 -3.26
CA SER A 18 -21.80 -24.43 -2.47
C SER A 18 -20.80 -25.59 -2.59
N PRO A 19 -20.66 -26.45 -1.57
CA PRO A 19 -19.67 -27.52 -1.56
C PRO A 19 -20.10 -28.67 -2.48
N THR A 20 -19.19 -29.17 -3.31
CA THR A 20 -19.37 -30.41 -4.08
C THR A 20 -18.41 -31.49 -3.59
N THR A 21 -18.95 -32.70 -3.55
CA THR A 21 -18.46 -33.94 -2.95
C THR A 21 -17.66 -34.80 -3.95
N THR A 22 -16.56 -35.39 -3.46
CA THR A 22 -15.91 -36.69 -3.79
C THR A 22 -15.32 -37.01 -5.19
N ALA A 23 -14.03 -37.39 -5.23
CA ALA A 23 -13.53 -38.68 -5.79
C ALA A 23 -12.00 -38.88 -5.58
N SER A 24 -11.62 -40.16 -5.53
CA SER A 24 -10.38 -40.79 -5.03
C SER A 24 -9.26 -41.00 -6.10
N PRO A 25 -8.08 -41.59 -5.76
CA PRO A 25 -6.78 -41.29 -6.39
C PRO A 25 -6.34 -42.23 -7.51
N GLY A 26 -5.57 -41.70 -8.47
CA GLY A 26 -4.87 -42.45 -9.52
C GLY A 26 -3.35 -42.43 -9.33
N ARG A 27 -2.74 -43.62 -9.24
CA ARG A 27 -1.28 -43.86 -9.25
C ARG A 27 -0.70 -43.61 -10.65
N GLY A 28 0.47 -43.00 -10.72
CA GLY A 28 1.28 -42.88 -11.94
C GLY A 28 2.73 -42.53 -11.63
N SER A 29 3.60 -43.51 -11.83
CA SER A 29 5.05 -43.52 -11.58
C SER A 29 5.86 -42.60 -12.51
N GLY A 30 6.86 -41.89 -11.96
CA GLY A 30 7.92 -41.22 -12.71
C GLY A 30 9.12 -40.86 -11.81
N ARG A 31 10.32 -41.30 -12.21
CA ARG A 31 11.60 -41.33 -11.44
C ARG A 31 12.05 -40.00 -10.81
N PRO A 32 12.86 -40.06 -9.72
CA PRO A 32 13.54 -38.89 -9.17
C PRO A 32 14.73 -38.47 -10.06
N PRO A 33 15.00 -37.16 -10.25
CA PRO A 33 16.17 -36.71 -10.97
C PRO A 33 17.45 -36.91 -10.12
N ARG A 34 18.50 -37.46 -10.75
CA ARG A 34 19.83 -37.59 -10.16
C ARG A 34 20.56 -36.24 -10.07
N PRO A 35 21.40 -36.02 -9.04
CA PRO A 35 22.18 -34.81 -8.88
C PRO A 35 23.44 -34.85 -9.77
N GLY A 36 23.61 -33.85 -10.63
CA GLY A 36 24.84 -33.72 -11.42
C GLY A 36 24.80 -32.63 -12.49
N THR A 37 25.52 -31.54 -12.21
CA THR A 37 26.20 -30.68 -13.20
C THR A 37 25.34 -29.84 -14.17
N LEU A 38 24.88 -28.68 -13.70
CA LEU A 38 24.69 -27.49 -14.56
C LEU A 38 25.78 -26.47 -14.22
N ARG A 39 26.99 -26.74 -14.70
CA ARG A 39 28.07 -25.77 -14.80
C ARG A 39 27.81 -24.96 -16.07
N GLY A 40 27.44 -23.69 -15.91
CA GLY A 40 27.41 -22.72 -17.01
C GLY A 40 26.02 -22.36 -17.50
N MET A 41 25.28 -21.55 -16.73
CA MET A 41 24.45 -20.47 -17.25
C MET A 41 23.97 -19.54 -16.13
N PHE A 42 24.88 -19.09 -15.26
CA PHE A 42 24.66 -17.82 -14.58
C PHE A 42 24.89 -16.70 -15.59
N ARG A 43 23.92 -16.50 -16.50
CA ARG A 43 23.73 -15.18 -17.07
C ARG A 43 23.39 -14.28 -15.89
N ARG A 44 24.38 -13.54 -15.41
CA ARG A 44 24.19 -12.40 -14.51
C ARG A 44 23.16 -11.49 -15.15
N ASP A 45 21.92 -11.59 -14.68
CA ASP A 45 20.86 -10.71 -15.11
C ASP A 45 21.22 -9.30 -14.64
N ARG A 46 21.50 -8.42 -15.60
CA ARG A 46 21.97 -7.04 -15.39
C ARG A 46 20.87 -6.10 -14.83
N ARG A 47 19.76 -6.61 -14.25
CA ARG A 47 18.52 -5.83 -14.06
C ARG A 47 17.92 -5.73 -12.65
N SER A 48 18.59 -6.20 -11.62
CA SER A 48 18.23 -5.88 -10.24
C SER A 48 19.37 -5.11 -9.59
N GLN A 49 19.43 -3.80 -9.82
CA GLN A 49 20.07 -2.95 -8.82
C GLN A 49 19.26 -3.12 -7.53
N PRO A 50 19.85 -3.61 -6.43
CA PRO A 50 19.12 -3.99 -5.22
C PRO A 50 18.46 -2.79 -4.48
N TYR A 51 18.49 -1.59 -5.06
CA TYR A 51 18.07 -0.33 -4.45
C TYR A 51 17.08 0.48 -5.31
N THR A 52 16.52 -0.07 -6.39
CA THR A 52 15.59 0.69 -7.22
C THR A 52 14.19 0.71 -6.61
N VAL A 53 13.70 1.89 -6.26
CA VAL A 53 12.26 2.12 -6.02
C VAL A 53 11.51 1.70 -7.28
N ARG A 54 10.49 0.84 -7.12
CA ARG A 54 9.73 0.27 -8.24
C ARG A 54 8.39 0.94 -8.47
N ALA A 55 7.79 1.49 -7.42
CA ALA A 55 6.56 2.26 -7.51
C ALA A 55 6.52 3.34 -6.43
N ILE A 56 5.75 4.39 -6.67
CA ILE A 56 5.35 5.38 -5.66
C ILE A 56 3.83 5.48 -5.69
N ALA A 57 3.18 5.32 -4.54
CA ALA A 57 1.78 5.67 -4.37
C ALA A 57 1.66 6.99 -3.60
N LEU A 58 0.88 7.92 -4.13
CA LEU A 58 0.59 9.21 -3.52
C LEU A 58 -0.91 9.34 -3.30
N CYS A 59 -1.31 9.69 -2.08
CA CYS A 59 -2.66 10.15 -1.79
C CYS A 59 -2.58 11.64 -1.45
N VAL A 60 -3.38 12.46 -2.14
CA VAL A 60 -3.39 13.92 -2.01
C VAL A 60 -4.68 14.40 -1.32
N GLY A 61 -5.48 13.46 -0.79
CA GLY A 61 -6.78 13.71 -0.19
C GLY A 61 -7.98 13.32 -1.06
N GLY A 62 -9.14 13.21 -0.41
CA GLY A 62 -10.39 12.75 -1.02
C GLY A 62 -10.37 11.27 -1.42
N SER A 63 -11.06 10.92 -2.50
CA SER A 63 -11.22 9.54 -2.98
C SER A 63 -10.15 9.11 -4.01
N HIS A 64 -9.01 9.80 -4.09
CA HIS A 64 -8.03 9.62 -5.16
C HIS A 64 -6.62 9.30 -4.64
N ALA A 65 -5.99 8.31 -5.29
CA ALA A 65 -4.59 7.97 -5.12
C ALA A 65 -3.95 7.74 -6.49
N LEU A 66 -2.72 8.21 -6.66
CA LEU A 66 -1.93 8.08 -7.88
C LEU A 66 -0.80 7.09 -7.64
N VAL A 67 -0.62 6.13 -8.55
CA VAL A 67 0.50 5.18 -8.50
C VAL A 67 1.40 5.38 -9.71
N TYR A 68 2.65 5.73 -9.47
CA TYR A 68 3.68 5.91 -10.48
C TYR A 68 4.58 4.68 -10.54
N GLN A 69 4.73 4.08 -11.72
CA GLN A 69 5.58 2.90 -11.94
C GLN A 69 6.48 3.05 -13.19
N PRO A 70 7.83 2.96 -13.08
CA PRO A 70 8.74 3.22 -14.19
C PRO A 70 8.85 2.14 -15.27
N CYS A 71 8.53 0.90 -14.95
CA CYS A 71 9.00 -0.26 -15.72
C CYS A 71 7.90 -1.16 -16.28
N ALA A 72 6.62 -0.75 -16.28
CA ALA A 72 5.60 -1.55 -16.94
C ALA A 72 5.85 -1.52 -18.47
N PRO A 73 6.14 -2.66 -19.13
CA PRO A 73 6.15 -2.70 -20.59
C PRO A 73 4.77 -2.21 -21.06
N TRP A 74 4.82 -1.22 -21.93
CA TRP A 74 3.64 -0.62 -22.53
C TRP A 74 2.94 -1.71 -23.35
N GLU A 75 1.80 -2.19 -22.87
CA GLU A 75 0.78 -2.71 -23.77
C GLU A 75 -0.36 -1.68 -23.79
N PRO A 76 -0.73 -1.15 -24.96
CA PRO A 76 -1.88 -0.27 -25.10
C PRO A 76 -3.14 -1.09 -24.85
N SER A 77 -3.49 -1.28 -23.57
CA SER A 77 -4.80 -1.81 -23.18
C SER A 77 -5.83 -0.71 -23.39
N THR A 78 -6.53 -0.81 -24.52
CA THR A 78 -7.77 -0.09 -24.83
C THR A 78 -8.77 -0.27 -23.70
N GLY A 79 -8.86 0.69 -22.76
CA GLY A 79 -9.96 0.72 -21.78
C GLY A 79 -9.66 1.28 -20.39
N ALA A 80 -8.40 1.49 -20.01
CA ALA A 80 -8.09 2.12 -18.72
C ALA A 80 -7.91 3.64 -18.88
N THR A 81 -9.00 4.39 -18.72
CA THR A 81 -8.95 5.85 -18.56
C THR A 81 -8.11 6.21 -17.33
N GLY A 82 -7.05 7.02 -17.50
CA GLY A 82 -6.26 7.57 -16.38
C GLY A 82 -4.79 7.15 -16.27
N LYS A 83 -4.22 6.44 -17.25
CA LYS A 83 -2.78 6.10 -17.25
C LYS A 83 -1.94 7.22 -17.88
N ILE A 84 -1.08 7.88 -17.09
CA ILE A 84 -0.13 8.91 -17.56
C ILE A 84 1.12 8.22 -18.13
N GLU A 85 1.56 8.59 -19.34
CA GLU A 85 2.76 8.01 -19.97
C GLU A 85 4.04 8.36 -19.21
N PHE A 86 4.65 7.35 -18.58
CA PHE A 86 5.86 7.47 -17.75
C PHE A 86 7.07 8.06 -18.50
N TYR A 87 7.28 7.68 -19.77
CA TYR A 87 8.46 8.07 -20.55
C TYR A 87 8.31 9.42 -21.27
N ARG A 88 7.09 9.85 -21.62
CA ARG A 88 6.89 11.13 -22.34
C ARG A 88 6.89 12.34 -21.41
N ASN A 89 6.39 12.23 -20.18
CA ASN A 89 6.26 13.36 -19.26
C ASN A 89 7.55 13.65 -18.43
N LYS A 90 8.61 12.84 -18.56
CA LYS A 90 9.90 12.96 -17.80
C LYS A 90 9.75 13.12 -16.27
N MET A 91 8.56 12.89 -15.72
CA MET A 91 8.22 13.08 -14.31
C MET A 91 8.53 14.50 -13.79
N GLN A 92 8.44 15.52 -14.64
CA GLN A 92 8.76 16.90 -14.23
C GLN A 92 7.76 17.44 -13.20
N GLU A 93 6.48 17.14 -13.38
CA GLU A 93 5.43 17.53 -12.44
C GLU A 93 5.60 16.83 -11.08
N LEU A 94 5.87 15.52 -11.08
CA LEU A 94 6.15 14.81 -9.83
C LEU A 94 7.41 15.36 -9.16
N HIS A 95 8.44 15.70 -9.93
CA HIS A 95 9.66 16.31 -9.39
C HIS A 95 9.38 17.67 -8.77
N ALA A 96 8.61 18.53 -9.44
CA ALA A 96 8.20 19.83 -8.90
C ALA A 96 7.36 19.64 -7.62
N PHE A 97 6.42 18.70 -7.62
CA PHE A 97 5.57 18.40 -6.47
C PHE A 97 6.37 17.92 -5.26
N LEU A 98 7.25 16.92 -5.44
CA LEU A 98 8.08 16.39 -4.34
C LEU A 98 9.13 17.42 -3.88
N GLY A 99 9.58 18.31 -4.77
CA GLY A 99 10.53 19.37 -4.48
C GLY A 99 9.92 20.63 -3.87
N ASP A 100 8.59 20.75 -3.81
CA ASP A 100 7.93 21.93 -3.25
C ASP A 100 7.97 21.90 -1.71
N ALA A 101 8.64 22.88 -1.10
CA ALA A 101 8.74 23.01 0.35
C ALA A 101 7.43 23.40 1.05
N ARG A 102 6.36 23.67 0.30
CA ARG A 102 5.01 23.86 0.83
C ARG A 102 4.31 22.53 1.05
N VAL A 103 4.70 21.49 0.32
CA VAL A 103 4.11 20.15 0.40
C VAL A 103 4.83 19.33 1.45
N THR A 104 4.08 18.74 2.38
CA THR A 104 4.62 17.76 3.34
C THR A 104 4.30 16.36 2.85
N VAL A 105 5.33 15.54 2.64
CA VAL A 105 5.16 14.14 2.23
C VAL A 105 5.28 13.27 3.47
N ALA A 106 4.15 12.74 3.93
CA ALA A 106 4.08 11.91 5.13
C ALA A 106 3.94 10.43 4.80
N CYS A 107 4.84 9.61 5.35
CA CYS A 107 4.73 8.15 5.31
C CYS A 107 5.54 7.51 6.45
N LEU A 108 5.41 6.19 6.60
CA LEU A 108 6.25 5.43 7.51
C LEU A 108 7.67 5.30 6.96
N GLY A 109 8.68 5.72 7.74
CA GLY A 109 10.06 5.69 7.29
C GLY A 109 10.38 6.75 6.24
N ALA A 110 9.69 7.91 6.27
CA ALA A 110 9.77 8.94 5.23
C ALA A 110 11.20 9.39 4.92
N ASP A 111 12.05 9.53 5.94
CA ASP A 111 13.47 9.91 5.77
C ASP A 111 14.23 8.88 4.91
N GLU A 112 14.00 7.59 5.16
CA GLU A 112 14.67 6.51 4.42
C GLU A 112 14.05 6.34 3.02
N ALA A 113 12.73 6.50 2.90
CA ALA A 113 12.03 6.48 1.62
C ALA A 113 12.54 7.61 0.70
N ALA A 114 12.69 8.84 1.22
CA ALA A 114 13.25 9.97 0.49
C ALA A 114 14.70 9.71 0.03
N LYS A 115 15.55 9.15 0.91
CA LYS A 115 16.94 8.77 0.54
C LYS A 115 16.99 7.69 -0.54
N LYS A 116 16.12 6.68 -0.47
CA LYS A 116 16.01 5.63 -1.50
C LYS A 116 15.52 6.22 -2.82
N LEU A 117 14.56 7.14 -2.77
CA LEU A 117 14.03 7.80 -3.95
C LEU A 117 15.08 8.70 -4.62
N ALA A 118 15.84 9.46 -3.84
CA ALA A 118 16.95 10.28 -4.34
C ALA A 118 18.04 9.42 -5.01
N ARG A 119 18.41 8.29 -4.41
CA ARG A 119 19.42 7.37 -4.97
C ARG A 119 18.94 6.67 -6.24
N SER A 120 17.67 6.26 -6.29
CA SER A 120 17.15 5.42 -7.37
C SER A 120 16.61 6.22 -8.55
N TRP A 121 15.87 7.30 -8.30
CA TRP A 121 15.21 8.09 -9.36
C TRP A 121 15.82 9.49 -9.51
N GLY A 122 16.81 9.85 -8.68
CA GLY A 122 17.38 11.20 -8.68
C GLY A 122 16.39 12.26 -8.16
N ARG A 123 15.39 11.86 -7.35
CA ARG A 123 14.31 12.77 -6.91
C ARG A 123 14.41 13.09 -5.44
N HIS A 124 14.48 14.38 -5.14
CA HIS A 124 14.49 14.91 -3.78
C HIS A 124 13.05 15.11 -3.28
N VAL A 125 12.83 14.84 -1.99
CA VAL A 125 11.60 15.19 -1.28
C VAL A 125 11.94 16.34 -0.34
N ALA A 126 11.32 17.50 -0.52
CA ALA A 126 11.67 18.71 0.22
C ALA A 126 11.34 18.61 1.71
N ARG A 127 10.19 18.02 2.05
CA ARG A 127 9.72 17.88 3.45
C ARG A 127 9.17 16.49 3.73
N PRO A 128 10.05 15.46 3.82
CA PRO A 128 9.63 14.16 4.31
C PRO A 128 9.26 14.27 5.79
N THR A 129 8.12 13.68 6.17
CA THR A 129 7.68 13.64 7.57
C THR A 129 7.38 12.20 7.96
N ASP A 130 8.15 11.68 8.92
CA ASP A 130 7.92 10.34 9.44
C ASP A 130 6.65 10.30 10.29
N LEU A 131 5.72 9.42 9.92
CA LEU A 131 4.43 9.30 10.60
C LEU A 131 4.55 8.97 12.09
N LYS A 132 5.52 8.15 12.50
CA LYS A 132 5.66 7.80 13.94
C LYS A 132 6.05 9.02 14.75
N ARG A 133 6.92 9.89 14.21
CA ARG A 133 7.27 11.16 14.84
C ARG A 133 6.09 12.12 14.88
N LEU A 134 5.30 12.17 13.81
CA LEU A 134 4.14 13.04 13.72
C LEU A 134 3.04 12.63 14.72
N VAL A 135 2.76 11.33 14.80
CA VAL A 135 1.80 10.76 15.77
C VAL A 135 2.27 10.99 17.20
N GLU A 136 3.54 10.75 17.51
CA GLU A 136 4.10 11.01 18.84
C GLU A 136 3.96 12.49 19.24
N ARG A 137 4.19 13.42 18.32
CA ARG A 137 4.00 14.85 18.60
C ARG A 137 2.54 15.18 18.89
N ALA A 138 1.60 14.56 18.19
CA ALA A 138 0.17 14.86 18.31
C ALA A 138 -0.51 14.16 19.50
N TYR A 139 -0.10 12.94 19.85
CA TYR A 139 -0.78 12.09 20.84
C TYR A 139 0.10 11.70 22.03
N GLY A 140 1.39 12.03 22.01
CA GLY A 140 2.35 11.62 23.02
C GLY A 140 3.06 10.30 22.67
N LYS A 141 4.06 9.98 23.49
CA LYS A 141 4.99 8.86 23.24
C LYS A 141 4.38 7.48 23.47
N ASP A 142 3.50 7.38 24.46
CA ASP A 142 2.86 6.14 24.84
C ASP A 142 1.34 6.33 24.79
N VAL A 143 0.65 5.34 24.24
CA VAL A 143 -0.82 5.35 24.14
C VAL A 143 -1.35 4.04 24.68
N GLU A 144 -2.47 4.14 25.37
CA GLU A 144 -3.23 2.98 25.82
C GLU A 144 -4.08 2.48 24.68
N VAL A 145 -3.91 1.21 24.34
CA VAL A 145 -4.61 0.54 23.26
C VAL A 145 -5.25 -0.71 23.80
N ASP A 146 -6.53 -0.91 23.50
CA ASP A 146 -7.22 -2.13 23.88
C ASP A 146 -6.89 -3.20 22.83
N VAL A 147 -6.25 -4.28 23.28
CA VAL A 147 -5.79 -5.39 22.44
C VAL A 147 -6.55 -6.64 22.85
N GLU A 148 -7.08 -7.38 21.89
CA GLU A 148 -7.67 -8.68 22.16
C GLU A 148 -6.57 -9.73 22.36
N VAL A 149 -6.58 -10.36 23.53
CA VAL A 149 -5.65 -11.42 23.92
C VAL A 149 -6.50 -12.56 24.47
N ASP A 150 -6.46 -13.72 23.80
CA ASP A 150 -7.24 -14.90 24.17
C ASP A 150 -8.75 -14.64 24.34
N GLY A 151 -9.33 -13.78 23.48
CA GLY A 151 -10.75 -13.42 23.52
C GLY A 151 -11.12 -12.39 24.61
N ARG A 152 -10.14 -11.81 25.31
CA ARG A 152 -10.35 -10.73 26.29
C ARG A 152 -9.70 -9.45 25.80
N MET A 153 -10.41 -8.34 25.94
CA MET A 153 -9.85 -7.01 25.69
C MET A 153 -8.96 -6.60 26.86
N GLU A 154 -7.66 -6.49 26.62
CA GLU A 154 -6.67 -6.00 27.57
C GLU A 154 -6.19 -4.62 27.16
N ARG A 155 -6.21 -3.68 28.11
CA ARG A 155 -5.62 -2.36 27.89
C ARG A 155 -4.10 -2.44 28.05
N ARG A 156 -3.37 -2.22 26.95
CA ARG A 156 -1.91 -2.25 26.92
C ARG A 156 -1.34 -0.88 26.58
N ARG A 157 -0.25 -0.52 27.26
CA ARG A 157 0.49 0.69 26.94
C ARG A 157 1.51 0.38 25.84
N VAL A 158 1.33 0.99 24.67
CA VAL A 158 2.19 0.77 23.51
C VAL A 158 2.98 2.03 23.19
N ASN A 159 4.29 1.84 22.98
CA ASN A 159 5.16 2.92 22.55
C ASN A 159 5.00 3.18 21.05
N MET A 160 4.62 4.41 20.68
CA MET A 160 4.30 4.77 19.29
C MET A 160 5.44 4.52 18.30
N ARG A 161 6.69 4.70 18.72
CA ARG A 161 7.85 4.48 17.82
C ARG A 161 8.14 3.01 17.58
N LYS A 162 8.00 2.18 18.61
CA LYS A 162 8.49 0.79 18.59
C LYS A 162 7.38 -0.23 18.31
N GLY A 163 6.16 0.03 18.75
CA GLY A 163 5.13 -1.01 18.86
C GLY A 163 4.05 -1.00 17.78
N LEU A 164 3.97 0.04 16.94
CA LEU A 164 2.88 0.19 15.97
C LEU A 164 3.38 0.24 14.53
N GLY A 165 2.80 -0.63 13.70
CA GLY A 165 2.83 -0.54 12.25
C GLY A 165 1.73 0.39 11.72
N LEU A 166 1.58 0.47 10.39
CA LEU A 166 0.61 1.35 9.75
C LEU A 166 -0.83 1.03 10.16
N GLU A 167 -1.21 -0.25 10.10
CA GLU A 167 -2.55 -0.71 10.47
C GLU A 167 -2.87 -0.43 11.94
N GLY A 168 -1.89 -0.65 12.84
CA GLY A 168 -2.04 -0.34 14.26
C GLY A 168 -2.26 1.16 14.50
N MET A 169 -1.50 2.03 13.84
CA MET A 169 -1.74 3.48 13.92
C MET A 169 -3.09 3.86 13.30
N ALA A 170 -3.47 3.24 12.18
CA ALA A 170 -4.75 3.49 11.54
C ALA A 170 -5.92 3.16 12.47
N LEU A 171 -5.92 1.99 13.11
CA LEU A 171 -6.98 1.61 14.06
C LEU A 171 -7.11 2.60 15.22
N LEU A 172 -5.99 3.07 15.76
CA LEU A 172 -5.99 4.03 16.88
C LEU A 172 -6.45 5.42 16.48
N MET A 173 -5.99 5.89 15.32
CA MET A 173 -6.20 7.27 14.91
C MET A 173 -7.48 7.43 14.14
N LEU A 174 -7.84 6.44 13.32
CA LEU A 174 -8.98 6.46 12.42
C LEU A 174 -10.25 5.87 13.04
N GLY A 175 -10.09 4.99 14.04
CA GLY A 175 -11.17 4.37 14.81
C GLY A 175 -11.35 2.88 14.47
N GLN A 176 -11.94 2.12 15.40
CA GLN A 176 -12.25 0.69 15.23
C GLN A 176 -13.32 0.41 14.17
N GLU A 177 -14.14 1.40 13.83
CA GLU A 177 -15.12 1.29 12.73
C GLU A 177 -14.44 1.12 11.37
N MET A 178 -13.15 1.45 11.27
CA MET A 178 -12.40 1.26 10.04
C MET A 178 -12.10 -0.22 9.85
N GLN A 179 -12.93 -0.88 9.04
CA GLN A 179 -12.79 -2.27 8.64
C GLN A 179 -11.60 -2.43 7.69
N LEU A 180 -10.41 -2.50 8.27
CA LEU A 180 -9.21 -2.85 7.55
C LEU A 180 -9.24 -4.35 7.21
N GLU A 181 -9.56 -4.66 5.96
CA GLU A 181 -9.30 -6.01 5.45
C GLU A 181 -7.82 -6.34 5.62
N LYS A 182 -7.55 -7.60 5.98
CA LYS A 182 -6.18 -8.07 6.14
C LYS A 182 -5.45 -7.94 4.81
N THR A 183 -4.31 -7.26 4.85
CA THR A 183 -3.40 -7.16 3.70
C THR A 183 -3.12 -8.57 3.14
N PRO A 184 -3.44 -8.86 1.87
CA PRO A 184 -3.08 -10.13 1.28
C PRO A 184 -1.56 -10.22 1.18
N ALA A 185 -0.94 -11.20 1.87
CA ALA A 185 0.51 -11.33 1.97
C ALA A 185 1.22 -11.36 0.60
N ARG A 186 0.52 -11.90 -0.43
CA ARG A 186 0.97 -11.90 -1.83
C ARG A 186 1.24 -10.50 -2.39
N ALA A 187 0.45 -9.49 -2.02
CA ALA A 187 0.59 -8.13 -2.55
C ALA A 187 1.77 -7.40 -1.91
N ALA A 188 1.98 -7.59 -0.60
CA ALA A 188 3.10 -7.00 0.12
C ALA A 188 4.47 -7.55 -0.35
N GLN A 189 4.51 -8.82 -0.75
CA GLN A 189 5.73 -9.51 -1.22
C GLN A 189 5.83 -9.62 -2.75
N ALA A 190 4.92 -8.96 -3.47
CA ALA A 190 4.89 -8.99 -4.92
C ALA A 190 6.19 -8.46 -5.54
N ASP A 191 6.51 -8.97 -6.74
CA ASP A 191 7.52 -8.33 -7.58
C ASP A 191 6.94 -7.07 -8.22
N TRP A 192 7.14 -5.92 -7.59
CA TRP A 192 6.74 -4.60 -8.08
C TRP A 192 7.49 -4.16 -9.36
N GLY A 193 8.47 -4.92 -9.82
CA GLY A 193 9.17 -4.69 -11.09
C GLY A 193 8.35 -5.11 -12.32
N ARG A 194 7.32 -5.95 -12.15
CA ARG A 194 6.41 -6.41 -13.21
C ARG A 194 5.20 -5.48 -13.36
N MET A 195 4.35 -5.70 -14.35
CA MET A 195 3.07 -4.99 -14.44
C MET A 195 2.23 -5.25 -13.18
N VAL A 196 1.87 -4.17 -12.48
CA VAL A 196 1.16 -4.25 -11.20
C VAL A 196 -0.29 -4.67 -11.42
N GLU A 197 -0.73 -5.68 -10.68
CA GLU A 197 -2.09 -6.19 -10.71
C GLU A 197 -3.04 -5.38 -9.83
N ARG A 198 -4.35 -5.58 -10.01
CA ARG A 198 -5.38 -4.84 -9.26
C ARG A 198 -5.18 -4.91 -7.75
N ASP A 199 -4.87 -6.08 -7.21
CA ASP A 199 -4.72 -6.27 -5.76
C ASP A 199 -3.48 -5.57 -5.20
N GLU A 200 -2.41 -5.49 -5.99
CA GLU A 200 -1.19 -4.78 -5.65
C GLU A 200 -1.42 -3.26 -5.73
N LEU A 201 -2.14 -2.78 -6.76
CA LEU A 201 -2.55 -1.37 -6.83
C LEU A 201 -3.41 -0.99 -5.61
N MET A 202 -4.42 -1.79 -5.28
CA MET A 202 -5.28 -1.57 -4.11
C MET A 202 -4.48 -1.56 -2.81
N TYR A 203 -3.48 -2.44 -2.70
CA TYR A 203 -2.59 -2.46 -1.54
C TYR A 203 -1.77 -1.16 -1.43
N ALA A 204 -1.12 -0.73 -2.51
CA ALA A 204 -0.31 0.49 -2.50
C ALA A 204 -1.14 1.76 -2.26
N THR A 205 -2.33 1.85 -2.86
CA THR A 205 -3.23 2.99 -2.66
C THR A 205 -3.82 3.01 -1.27
N ARG A 206 -4.15 1.85 -0.68
CA ARG A 206 -4.56 1.72 0.72
C ARG A 206 -3.47 2.26 1.64
N ASP A 207 -2.23 1.80 1.50
CA ASP A 207 -1.13 2.24 2.37
C ASP A 207 -0.90 3.76 2.24
N ALA A 208 -0.97 4.32 1.03
CA ALA A 208 -0.88 5.76 0.81
C ALA A 208 -2.04 6.53 1.45
N TYR A 209 -3.27 6.04 1.32
CA TYR A 209 -4.47 6.63 1.94
C TYR A 209 -4.38 6.62 3.46
N LEU A 210 -3.96 5.50 4.06
CA LEU A 210 -3.77 5.41 5.51
C LEU A 210 -2.72 6.39 6.00
N CYS A 211 -1.60 6.51 5.28
CA CYS A 211 -0.58 7.49 5.60
C CYS A 211 -1.13 8.92 5.58
N PHE A 212 -1.92 9.25 4.56
CA PHE A 212 -2.56 10.55 4.42
C PHE A 212 -3.53 10.84 5.59
N GLU A 213 -4.53 9.98 5.80
CA GLU A 213 -5.56 10.18 6.83
C GLU A 213 -4.96 10.30 8.25
N ILE A 214 -3.97 9.45 8.57
CA ILE A 214 -3.27 9.54 9.86
C ILE A 214 -2.53 10.88 9.97
N ALA A 215 -1.82 11.30 8.92
CA ALA A 215 -1.10 12.58 8.92
C ALA A 215 -2.05 13.75 9.11
N VAL A 216 -3.18 13.77 8.40
CA VAL A 216 -4.20 14.83 8.50
C VAL A 216 -4.75 14.92 9.92
N ARG A 217 -5.16 13.80 10.53
CA ARG A 217 -5.64 13.81 11.92
C ARG A 217 -4.59 14.33 12.91
N CYS A 218 -3.32 13.94 12.73
CA CYS A 218 -2.25 14.44 13.57
C CYS A 218 -2.03 15.95 13.39
N LEU A 219 -2.03 16.44 12.15
CA LEU A 219 -1.86 17.85 11.85
C LEU A 219 -3.00 18.69 12.42
N HIS A 220 -4.26 18.25 12.26
CA HIS A 220 -5.41 18.89 12.89
C HIS A 220 -5.30 18.96 14.41
N LYS A 221 -4.88 17.86 15.05
CA LYS A 221 -4.65 17.84 16.50
C LYS A 221 -3.55 18.79 16.96
N LEU A 222 -2.55 19.03 16.11
CA LEU A 222 -1.46 19.98 16.33
C LEU A 222 -1.84 21.44 15.96
N GLY A 223 -3.06 21.70 15.51
CA GLY A 223 -3.54 23.02 15.11
C GLY A 223 -3.03 23.50 13.74
N ALA A 224 -2.51 22.59 12.90
CA ALA A 224 -2.14 22.90 11.53
C ALA A 224 -3.35 22.75 10.59
N SER A 225 -3.54 23.72 9.68
CA SER A 225 -4.49 23.59 8.58
C SER A 225 -3.91 22.68 7.49
N VAL A 226 -4.70 21.72 7.04
CA VAL A 226 -4.40 20.87 5.88
C VAL A 226 -5.27 21.34 4.73
N THR A 227 -4.63 21.74 3.62
CA THR A 227 -5.27 22.16 2.35
C THR A 227 -4.76 21.32 1.20
#